data_AF-A0A820IWA0-F1
#
_entry.id   AF-A0A820IWA0-F1
#
_cell.length_a   1.000
_cell.length_b   1.000
_cell.length_c   1.000
_cell.angle_alpha   90.00
_cell.angle_beta   90.00
_cell.angle_gamma   90.00
#
_symmetry.space_group_name_H-M   'P 1'
#
loop_
_entity.id
_entity.type
_entity.pdbx_description
1 polymer ?
#
loop_
_entity_poly.entity_id
_entity_poly.type
_entity_poly.pdbx_seq_one_letter_code
_entity_poly.pdbx_strand_id
1 'polypeptide(L)'
;LPFSQPTAIEDPYTYITFNVRALDGKTHNVRLYFDEGPMLGLNDKNEKVFWSRTDDNVTVLTMNAYNQIPFSIRGDATRNNWGYAHLIGPNKTITNGYQGFGDNLRQAFVNHQAMPSDDTRKPRPAHDQSPSSAFVINLGQVTSQTISSYLIFIFDDVYSMLYFEEWQPPCWRTELNNDPKQLINEAISYYESNMADITDSNELLITLLTNIGGSQYSLLGSLVTRQITGALTRTWSDKQNRSALYMKEISSDGDVSTVDVIYPSSPFFLWLHPEMLRDVLIPVLAYANNE
;
A
#
# COMPACT_ATOMS: atom_id res chain seq x y z
N LEU A 1 17.86 -2.90 -21.93
CA LEU A 1 17.04 -4.01 -21.42
C LEU A 1 15.75 -3.37 -20.97
N PRO A 2 14.60 -3.62 -21.61
CA PRO A 2 13.37 -3.05 -21.10
C PRO A 2 13.16 -3.64 -19.70
N PHE A 3 12.82 -2.78 -18.74
CA PHE A 3 12.18 -3.25 -17.52
C PHE A 3 11.02 -4.15 -17.95
N SER A 4 10.82 -5.28 -17.28
CA SER A 4 9.57 -6.02 -17.39
C SER A 4 8.43 -4.99 -17.32
N GLN A 5 7.47 -5.05 -18.25
CA GLN A 5 6.26 -4.25 -18.13
C GLN A 5 5.71 -4.55 -16.73
N PRO A 6 5.70 -3.60 -15.78
CA PRO A 6 5.30 -3.93 -14.44
C PRO A 6 3.80 -4.09 -14.49
N THR A 7 3.35 -5.34 -14.57
CA THR A 7 1.93 -5.68 -14.41
C THR A 7 1.41 -5.26 -13.04
N ALA A 8 2.30 -4.91 -12.09
CA ALA A 8 2.00 -4.66 -10.69
C ALA A 8 2.29 -3.23 -10.18
N ILE A 9 2.69 -2.26 -11.03
CA ILE A 9 2.97 -0.89 -10.52
C ILE A 9 1.71 -0.18 -10.01
N GLU A 10 0.54 -0.67 -10.41
CA GLU A 10 -0.78 -0.09 -10.11
C GLU A 10 -1.56 -0.96 -9.11
N ASP A 11 -1.00 -2.10 -8.73
CA ASP A 11 -1.61 -3.00 -7.76
C ASP A 11 -1.62 -2.34 -6.37
N PRO A 12 -2.78 -2.28 -5.69
CA PRO A 12 -2.92 -1.57 -4.42
C PRO A 12 -2.39 -2.37 -3.22
N TYR A 13 -1.41 -3.25 -3.41
CA TYR A 13 -0.83 -4.07 -2.35
C TYR A 13 0.67 -3.88 -2.17
N THR A 14 1.12 -4.00 -0.92
CA THR A 14 2.52 -3.95 -0.51
C THR A 14 2.86 -5.20 0.31
N TYR A 15 3.96 -5.87 -0.04
CA TYR A 15 4.50 -6.97 0.75
C TYR A 15 5.42 -6.47 1.86
N ILE A 16 5.22 -6.99 3.06
CA ILE A 16 6.08 -6.75 4.22
C ILE A 16 6.79 -8.06 4.54
N THR A 17 7.97 -8.25 3.93
CA THR A 17 8.74 -9.50 4.05
C THR A 17 9.78 -9.43 5.17
N PHE A 18 9.75 -10.43 6.05
CA PHE A 18 10.72 -10.65 7.12
C PHE A 18 11.64 -11.80 6.76
N ASN A 19 12.95 -11.53 6.65
CA ASN A 19 13.99 -12.53 6.49
C ASN A 19 14.83 -12.59 7.76
N VAL A 20 14.82 -13.73 8.46
CA VAL A 20 15.43 -13.84 9.80
C VAL A 20 16.41 -15.01 9.84
N ARG A 21 17.64 -14.75 10.32
CA ARG A 21 18.66 -15.77 10.61
C ARG A 21 19.47 -15.39 11.86
N ALA A 22 19.97 -16.38 12.57
CA ALA A 22 20.90 -16.23 13.68
C ALA A 22 22.33 -15.96 13.17
N LEU A 23 23.03 -15.02 13.80
CA LEU A 23 24.41 -14.65 13.44
C LEU A 23 25.46 -15.17 14.44
N ASP A 24 25.04 -15.61 15.62
CA ASP A 24 25.91 -16.06 16.70
C ASP A 24 26.16 -17.58 16.69
N GLY A 25 25.65 -18.28 15.67
CA GLY A 25 25.73 -19.74 15.54
C GLY A 25 24.85 -20.51 16.54
N LYS A 26 23.98 -19.85 17.30
CA LYS A 26 23.04 -20.50 18.23
C LYS A 26 21.62 -20.55 17.64
N THR A 27 20.81 -21.46 18.18
CA THR A 27 19.38 -21.53 17.89
C THR A 27 18.61 -20.60 18.82
N HIS A 28 17.73 -19.77 18.26
CA HIS A 28 16.87 -18.84 19.01
C HIS A 28 15.40 -19.12 18.72
N ASN A 29 14.55 -19.01 19.73
CA ASN A 29 13.10 -19.02 19.51
C ASN A 29 12.63 -17.60 19.20
N VAL A 30 12.16 -17.34 17.98
CA VAL A 30 11.85 -15.99 17.48
C VAL A 30 10.35 -15.83 17.22
N ARG A 31 9.81 -14.72 17.72
CA ARG A 31 8.50 -14.19 17.34
C ARG A 31 8.65 -12.76 16.87
N LEU A 32 7.88 -12.38 15.85
CA LEU A 32 7.79 -11.02 15.35
C LEU A 32 6.42 -10.44 15.70
N TYR A 33 6.38 -9.13 15.93
CA TYR A 33 5.15 -8.37 16.09
C TYR A 33 5.17 -7.23 15.08
N PHE A 34 4.07 -7.08 14.34
CA PHE A 34 3.85 -5.99 13.41
C PHE A 34 2.44 -5.45 13.65
N ASP A 35 2.29 -4.13 13.78
CA ASP A 35 0.98 -3.51 13.89
C ASP A 35 0.87 -2.24 13.05
N GLU A 36 -0.35 -1.97 12.62
CA GLU A 36 -0.75 -0.73 11.97
C GLU A 36 -1.83 -0.02 12.77
N GLY A 37 -1.75 1.31 12.80
CA GLY A 37 -2.75 2.15 13.43
C GLY A 37 -3.90 2.52 12.48
N PRO A 38 -4.94 3.18 13.01
CA PRO A 38 -6.16 3.43 12.26
C PRO A 38 -5.99 4.56 11.22
N MET A 39 -4.94 5.36 11.34
CA MET A 39 -4.67 6.51 10.47
C MET A 39 -4.40 6.14 9.01
N LEU A 40 -4.19 4.86 8.69
CA LEU A 40 -4.08 4.40 7.30
C LEU A 40 -5.41 4.48 6.52
N GLY A 41 -6.55 4.51 7.22
CA GLY A 41 -7.88 4.63 6.60
C GLY A 41 -8.68 5.85 7.09
N LEU A 42 -7.98 6.86 7.61
CA LEU A 42 -8.59 8.07 8.19
C LEU A 42 -7.88 9.33 7.72
N ASN A 43 -8.63 10.42 7.70
CA ASN A 43 -8.07 11.76 7.54
C ASN A 43 -7.59 12.34 8.88
N ASP A 44 -8.44 12.28 9.90
CA ASP A 44 -8.24 12.97 11.17
C ASP A 44 -8.46 12.05 12.37
N LYS A 45 -7.70 12.27 13.45
CA LYS A 45 -7.76 11.43 14.66
C LYS A 45 -9.07 11.54 15.44
N ASN A 46 -9.91 12.54 15.17
CA ASN A 46 -11.23 12.68 15.78
C ASN A 46 -12.30 11.89 15.03
N GLU A 47 -12.00 11.43 13.81
CA GLU A 47 -12.89 10.55 13.07
C GLU A 47 -13.08 9.23 13.82
N LYS A 48 -14.30 8.70 13.72
CA LYS A 48 -14.59 7.38 14.27
C LYS A 48 -14.01 6.33 13.34
N VAL A 49 -13.22 5.41 13.89
CA VAL A 49 -12.73 4.23 13.18
C VAL A 49 -13.64 3.05 13.45
N PHE A 50 -13.86 2.25 12.41
CA PHE A 50 -14.43 0.92 12.48
C PHE A 50 -13.35 -0.10 12.10
N TRP A 51 -13.37 -1.27 12.74
CA TRP A 51 -12.45 -2.36 12.44
C TRP A 51 -13.19 -3.69 12.41
N SER A 52 -12.73 -4.62 11.59
CA SER A 52 -13.30 -5.96 11.48
C SER A 52 -12.22 -6.95 11.08
N ARG A 53 -12.53 -8.24 11.21
CA ARG A 53 -11.65 -9.31 10.74
C ARG A 53 -12.41 -10.40 10.02
N THR A 54 -11.72 -11.09 9.14
CA THR A 54 -12.17 -12.32 8.48
C THR A 54 -11.10 -13.39 8.70
N ASP A 55 -11.54 -14.59 9.11
CA ASP A 55 -10.65 -15.71 9.46
C ASP A 55 -11.01 -16.98 8.67
N ASP A 56 -11.10 -16.85 7.35
CA ASP A 56 -11.32 -17.98 6.45
C ASP A 56 -9.99 -18.75 6.24
N ASN A 57 -9.58 -18.99 4.98
CA ASN A 57 -8.28 -19.61 4.68
C ASN A 57 -7.09 -18.71 5.05
N VAL A 58 -7.31 -17.39 5.08
CA VAL A 58 -6.36 -16.37 5.51
C VAL A 58 -6.99 -15.49 6.59
N THR A 59 -6.15 -14.85 7.40
CA THR A 59 -6.62 -13.83 8.34
C THR A 59 -6.46 -12.45 7.72
N VAL A 60 -7.56 -11.71 7.62
CA VAL A 60 -7.62 -10.33 7.14
C VAL A 60 -8.09 -9.44 8.27
N LEU A 61 -7.29 -8.45 8.65
CA LEU A 61 -7.64 -7.43 9.63
C LEU A 61 -7.91 -6.12 8.88
N THR A 62 -9.10 -5.57 9.03
CA THR A 62 -9.56 -4.39 8.29
C THR A 62 -9.77 -3.21 9.22
N MET A 63 -9.34 -2.02 8.80
CA MET A 63 -9.67 -0.75 9.42
C MET A 63 -10.15 0.27 8.39
N ASN A 64 -11.11 1.11 8.78
CA ASN A 64 -11.63 2.18 7.93
C ASN A 64 -12.32 3.28 8.74
N ALA A 65 -12.49 4.46 8.17
CA ALA A 65 -13.39 5.46 8.73
C ALA A 65 -14.82 4.90 8.79
N TYR A 66 -15.52 5.15 9.90
CA TYR A 66 -16.91 4.72 10.08
C TYR A 66 -17.86 5.48 9.15
N ASN A 67 -17.64 6.79 9.01
CA ASN A 67 -18.38 7.65 8.09
C ASN A 67 -17.51 7.93 6.88
N GLN A 68 -17.69 7.15 5.82
CA GLN A 68 -16.99 7.38 4.56
C GLN A 68 -17.88 8.21 3.63
N ILE A 69 -17.42 9.38 3.21
CA ILE A 69 -18.11 10.20 2.22
C ILE A 69 -17.07 10.61 1.17
N PRO A 70 -16.96 9.89 0.05
CA PRO A 70 -15.99 10.17 -1.00
C PRO A 70 -16.02 11.64 -1.43
N PHE A 71 -14.82 12.23 -1.56
CA PHE A 71 -14.62 13.62 -2.01
C PHE A 71 -15.28 14.72 -1.16
N SER A 72 -15.73 14.40 0.05
CA SER A 72 -16.24 15.39 1.00
C SER A 72 -15.12 16.19 1.68
N ILE A 73 -13.97 15.56 1.88
CA ILE A 73 -12.75 16.17 2.40
C ILE A 73 -11.95 16.73 1.24
N ARG A 74 -11.52 17.99 1.37
CA ARG A 74 -10.83 18.74 0.31
C ARG A 74 -9.81 19.68 0.93
N GLY A 75 -8.76 19.98 0.18
CA GLY A 75 -7.70 20.92 0.57
C GLY A 75 -6.43 20.23 1.04
N ASP A 76 -5.52 21.04 1.56
CA ASP A 76 -4.11 20.71 1.75
C ASP A 76 -3.91 19.80 2.96
N ALA A 77 -2.90 18.94 2.89
CA ALA A 77 -2.57 17.97 3.94
C ALA A 77 -3.76 17.12 4.43
N THR A 78 -4.78 16.94 3.58
CA THR A 78 -5.89 16.03 3.84
C THR A 78 -5.59 14.65 3.26
N ARG A 79 -6.19 13.62 3.87
CA ARG A 79 -6.21 12.25 3.37
C ARG A 79 -7.65 11.88 3.04
N ASN A 80 -7.82 10.94 2.13
CA ASN A 80 -9.10 10.28 1.95
C ASN A 80 -9.48 9.54 3.26
N ASN A 81 -10.75 9.63 3.65
CA ASN A 81 -11.33 8.85 4.74
C ASN A 81 -12.32 7.81 4.20
N TRP A 82 -12.20 7.45 2.92
CA TRP A 82 -12.94 6.37 2.29
C TRP A 82 -11.98 5.32 1.74
N GLY A 83 -12.44 4.07 1.70
CA GLY A 83 -11.61 2.90 1.45
C GLY A 83 -11.41 2.05 2.70
N TYR A 84 -10.66 0.96 2.53
CA TYR A 84 -10.40 -0.02 3.59
C TYR A 84 -8.91 -0.38 3.63
N ALA A 85 -8.30 -0.20 4.78
CA ALA A 85 -6.95 -0.67 5.05
C ALA A 85 -7.02 -2.13 5.50
N HIS A 86 -6.40 -3.03 4.75
CA HIS A 86 -6.34 -4.46 5.06
C HIS A 86 -4.91 -4.87 5.38
N LEU A 87 -4.69 -5.37 6.60
CA LEU A 87 -3.48 -6.09 6.98
C LEU A 87 -3.77 -7.59 6.97
N ILE A 88 -2.99 -8.34 6.21
CA ILE A 88 -3.27 -9.73 5.88
C ILE A 88 -2.13 -10.63 6.33
N GLY A 89 -2.49 -11.68 7.06
CA GLY A 89 -1.62 -12.78 7.44
C GLY A 89 -1.95 -14.02 6.61
N PRO A 90 -1.18 -14.31 5.55
CA PRO A 90 -1.52 -15.38 4.60
C PRO A 90 -1.26 -16.78 5.17
N ASN A 91 -0.40 -16.93 6.17
CA ASN A 91 -0.04 -18.22 6.76
C ASN A 91 -0.54 -18.36 8.21
N LYS A 92 -1.80 -18.81 8.36
CA LYS A 92 -2.44 -19.03 9.68
C LYS A 92 -1.77 -20.07 10.57
N THR A 93 -0.81 -20.86 10.05
CA THR A 93 -0.08 -21.84 10.89
C THR A 93 0.96 -21.18 11.79
N ILE A 94 1.45 -20.01 11.40
CA ILE A 94 2.48 -19.25 12.13
C ILE A 94 2.06 -17.83 12.46
N THR A 95 0.98 -17.31 11.86
CA THR A 95 0.49 -15.95 12.13
C THR A 95 -0.82 -15.96 12.90
N ASN A 96 -0.91 -15.06 13.88
CA ASN A 96 -2.14 -14.80 14.64
C ASN A 96 -2.43 -13.30 14.60
N GLY A 97 -3.64 -12.94 14.14
CA GLY A 97 -4.11 -11.57 14.06
C GLY A 97 -4.88 -11.12 15.31
N TYR A 98 -4.75 -9.84 15.66
CA TYR A 98 -5.36 -9.18 16.82
C TYR A 98 -5.80 -7.76 16.45
N GLN A 99 -6.95 -7.31 16.96
CA GLN A 99 -7.42 -5.93 16.82
C GLN A 99 -7.84 -5.33 18.16
N GLY A 100 -7.15 -4.30 18.63
CA GLY A 100 -7.44 -3.71 19.95
C GLY A 100 -6.54 -2.53 20.25
N PHE A 101 -6.59 -2.01 21.48
CA PHE A 101 -5.76 -0.86 21.87
C PHE A 101 -4.26 -1.17 21.65
N GLY A 102 -3.61 -0.40 20.77
CA GLY A 102 -2.24 -0.67 20.32
C GLY A 102 -1.23 -0.80 21.46
N ASP A 103 -1.31 0.05 22.48
CA ASP A 103 -0.37 0.00 23.61
C ASP A 103 -0.53 -1.29 24.42
N ASN A 104 -1.76 -1.76 24.64
CA ASN A 104 -2.01 -3.03 25.32
C ASN A 104 -1.48 -4.22 24.50
N LEU A 105 -1.65 -4.21 23.17
CA LEU A 105 -1.14 -5.25 22.30
C LEU A 105 0.39 -5.32 22.32
N ARG A 106 1.06 -4.17 22.17
CA ARG A 106 2.52 -4.07 22.24
C ARG A 106 3.05 -4.47 23.62
N GLN A 107 2.40 -4.00 24.68
CA GLN A 107 2.78 -4.34 26.06
C GLN A 107 2.64 -5.84 26.34
N ALA A 108 1.56 -6.47 25.87
CA ALA A 108 1.38 -7.91 26.01
C ALA A 108 2.48 -8.68 25.28
N PHE A 109 2.83 -8.27 24.06
CA PHE A 109 3.90 -8.90 23.29
C PHE A 109 5.28 -8.77 23.95
N VAL A 110 5.68 -7.54 24.32
CA VAL A 110 7.00 -7.26 24.92
C VAL A 110 7.17 -7.95 26.28
N ASN A 111 6.10 -8.04 27.07
CA ASN A 111 6.14 -8.70 28.38
C ASN A 111 5.90 -10.22 28.31
N HIS A 112 5.85 -10.81 27.12
CA HIS A 112 5.57 -12.24 26.91
C HIS A 112 4.25 -12.72 27.55
N GLN A 113 3.25 -11.84 27.63
CA GLN A 113 1.93 -12.16 28.16
C GLN A 113 1.04 -12.77 27.07
N ALA A 114 -0.08 -13.35 27.50
CA ALA A 114 -1.13 -13.73 26.57
C ALA A 114 -1.64 -12.47 25.84
N MET A 115 -1.78 -12.56 24.52
CA MET A 115 -2.37 -11.46 23.75
C MET A 115 -3.83 -11.26 24.17
N PRO A 116 -4.29 -10.00 24.35
CA PRO A 116 -5.67 -9.73 24.70
C PRO A 116 -6.62 -10.15 23.57
N SER A 117 -7.88 -10.42 23.92
CA SER A 117 -8.94 -10.62 22.94
C SER A 117 -9.18 -9.37 22.11
N ASP A 118 -9.75 -9.54 20.92
CA ASP A 118 -10.12 -8.40 20.08
C ASP A 118 -11.08 -7.45 20.81
N ASP A 119 -10.81 -6.15 20.65
CA ASP A 119 -11.63 -5.09 21.19
C ASP A 119 -12.93 -4.96 20.37
N THR A 120 -14.06 -5.00 21.07
CA THR A 120 -15.40 -4.90 20.47
C THR A 120 -15.97 -3.49 20.55
N ARG A 121 -15.26 -2.53 21.16
CA ARG A 121 -15.71 -1.15 21.40
C ARG A 121 -15.58 -0.27 20.16
N LYS A 122 -16.34 -0.60 19.11
CA LYS A 122 -16.36 0.09 17.80
C LYS A 122 -17.79 0.50 17.39
N PRO A 123 -17.95 1.58 16.61
CA PRO A 123 -16.93 2.54 16.22
C PRO A 123 -16.60 3.54 17.36
N ARG A 124 -15.37 4.06 17.39
CA ARG A 124 -14.96 5.11 18.35
C ARG A 124 -13.93 6.07 17.72
N PRO A 125 -13.73 7.28 18.26
CA PRO A 125 -12.68 8.19 17.78
C PRO A 125 -11.30 7.53 17.79
N ALA A 126 -10.50 7.77 16.75
CA ALA A 126 -9.21 7.12 16.59
C ALA A 126 -8.19 7.42 17.71
N HIS A 127 -8.32 8.57 18.38
CA HIS A 127 -7.47 8.91 19.53
C HIS A 127 -7.90 8.26 20.86
N ASP A 128 -9.12 7.71 20.95
CA ASP A 128 -9.64 7.08 22.17
C ASP A 128 -9.12 5.64 22.28
N GLN A 129 -8.02 5.45 23.02
CA GLN A 129 -7.31 4.17 23.12
C GLN A 129 -7.07 3.59 21.71
N SER A 130 -6.27 4.31 20.91
CA SER A 130 -6.10 4.07 19.47
C SER A 130 -6.03 2.58 19.13
N PRO A 131 -7.03 2.04 18.39
CA PRO A 131 -7.01 0.64 17.99
C PRO A 131 -5.88 0.41 16.97
N SER A 132 -5.25 -0.75 17.02
CA SER A 132 -4.32 -1.24 16.00
C SER A 132 -4.79 -2.59 15.47
N SER A 133 -4.50 -2.87 14.19
CA SER A 133 -4.48 -4.22 13.63
C SER A 133 -3.07 -4.76 13.78
N ALA A 134 -2.90 -5.93 14.40
CA ALA A 134 -1.60 -6.50 14.70
C ALA A 134 -1.50 -7.97 14.31
N PHE A 135 -0.33 -8.39 13.84
CA PHE A 135 0.03 -9.80 13.71
C PHE A 135 1.19 -10.15 14.64
N VAL A 136 1.06 -11.29 15.32
CA VAL A 136 2.19 -12.01 15.89
C VAL A 136 2.56 -13.13 14.92
N ILE A 137 3.82 -13.17 14.51
CA ILE A 137 4.39 -14.21 13.64
C ILE A 137 5.32 -15.08 14.49
N ASN A 138 5.01 -16.36 14.64
CA ASN A 138 5.82 -17.31 15.38
C ASN A 138 6.75 -18.08 14.42
N LEU A 139 7.99 -17.63 14.29
CA LEU A 139 8.99 -18.29 13.45
C LEU A 139 9.58 -19.54 14.10
N GLY A 140 9.34 -19.75 15.39
CA GLY A 140 9.89 -20.88 16.12
C GLY A 140 11.42 -20.84 16.21
N GLN A 141 12.06 -21.99 16.01
CA GLN A 141 13.51 -22.13 16.10
C GLN A 141 14.21 -21.57 14.84
N VAL A 142 14.91 -20.45 15.01
CA VAL A 142 15.75 -19.83 13.99
C VAL A 142 17.22 -20.20 14.23
N THR A 143 17.90 -20.63 13.16
CA THR A 143 19.33 -20.96 13.15
C THR A 143 20.07 -20.05 12.16
N SER A 144 21.27 -20.41 11.71
CA SER A 144 21.99 -19.69 10.65
C SER A 144 21.29 -19.74 9.28
N GLN A 145 20.33 -20.66 9.08
CA GLN A 145 19.49 -20.69 7.89
C GLN A 145 18.41 -19.61 7.95
N THR A 146 18.27 -18.84 6.88
CA THR A 146 17.21 -17.83 6.76
C THR A 146 15.84 -18.48 6.71
N ILE A 147 14.95 -18.02 7.58
CA ILE A 147 13.51 -18.28 7.52
C ILE A 147 12.83 -17.00 7.05
N SER A 148 11.88 -17.15 6.13
CA SER A 148 11.12 -16.05 5.55
C SER A 148 9.64 -16.15 5.94
N SER A 149 9.04 -15.01 6.23
CA SER A 149 7.59 -14.86 6.41
C SER A 149 7.19 -13.47 5.93
N TYR A 150 5.93 -13.27 5.55
CA TYR A 150 5.47 -11.99 5.07
C TYR A 150 4.04 -11.70 5.51
N LEU A 151 3.71 -10.41 5.52
CA LEU A 151 2.35 -9.89 5.59
C LEU A 151 2.06 -9.12 4.30
N ILE A 152 0.79 -8.88 4.02
CA ILE A 152 0.35 -8.05 2.91
C ILE A 152 -0.44 -6.88 3.48
N PHE A 153 -0.12 -5.66 3.03
CA PHE A 153 -0.96 -4.49 3.22
C PHE A 153 -1.69 -4.18 1.92
N ILE A 154 -3.00 -3.98 1.97
CA ILE A 154 -3.82 -3.49 0.85
C ILE A 154 -4.54 -2.23 1.30
N PHE A 155 -4.53 -1.20 0.45
CA PHE A 155 -5.51 -0.11 0.56
C PHE A 155 -6.57 -0.25 -0.52
N ASP A 156 -7.73 -0.78 -0.12
CA ASP A 156 -8.91 -0.99 -0.96
C ASP A 156 -9.65 0.34 -1.15
N ASP A 157 -9.16 1.19 -2.05
CA ASP A 157 -9.78 2.47 -2.39
C ASP A 157 -11.08 2.27 -3.18
N VAL A 158 -12.17 2.96 -2.78
CA VAL A 158 -13.49 2.88 -3.44
C VAL A 158 -13.53 3.75 -4.70
N TYR A 159 -12.96 4.96 -4.63
CA TYR A 159 -12.92 5.91 -5.73
C TYR A 159 -11.65 6.73 -5.65
N SER A 160 -10.86 6.70 -6.73
CA SER A 160 -9.55 7.36 -6.75
C SER A 160 -9.59 8.76 -7.35
N MET A 161 -10.59 9.06 -8.18
CA MET A 161 -10.70 10.38 -8.82
C MET A 161 -12.15 10.83 -9.05
N LEU A 162 -12.39 12.13 -8.86
CA LEU A 162 -13.58 12.83 -9.35
C LEU A 162 -13.16 13.66 -10.57
N TYR A 163 -13.40 13.16 -11.78
CA TYR A 163 -12.99 13.81 -13.02
C TYR A 163 -14.19 14.07 -13.92
N PHE A 164 -14.39 15.33 -14.34
CA PHE A 164 -15.58 15.75 -15.09
C PHE A 164 -16.91 15.19 -14.54
N GLU A 165 -17.10 15.39 -13.23
CA GLU A 165 -18.30 14.95 -12.50
C GLU A 165 -18.55 13.42 -12.58
N GLU A 166 -17.52 12.64 -12.90
CA GLU A 166 -17.53 11.18 -12.86
C GLU A 166 -16.70 10.69 -11.67
N TRP A 167 -17.26 9.78 -10.88
CA TRP A 167 -16.54 9.07 -9.83
C TRP A 167 -15.84 7.89 -10.46
N GLN A 168 -14.51 7.97 -10.59
CA GLN A 168 -13.71 6.98 -11.26
C GLN A 168 -13.06 6.04 -10.22
N PRO A 169 -13.40 4.74 -10.21
CA PRO A 169 -12.75 3.76 -9.35
C PRO A 169 -11.32 3.44 -9.83
N PRO A 170 -10.46 2.87 -8.97
CA PRO A 170 -9.19 2.31 -9.42
C PRO A 170 -9.39 1.16 -10.42
N CYS A 171 -8.46 0.98 -11.36
CA CYS A 171 -8.59 0.01 -12.46
C CYS A 171 -8.81 -1.43 -12.00
N TRP A 172 -8.16 -1.86 -10.91
CA TRP A 172 -8.30 -3.22 -10.39
C TRP A 172 -9.77 -3.58 -10.07
N ARG A 173 -10.62 -2.61 -9.71
CA ARG A 173 -12.06 -2.88 -9.46
C ARG A 173 -12.76 -3.31 -10.74
N THR A 174 -12.42 -2.74 -11.88
CA THR A 174 -12.98 -3.17 -13.16
C THR A 174 -12.46 -4.55 -13.54
N GLU A 175 -11.16 -4.80 -13.35
CA GLU A 175 -10.50 -6.07 -13.72
C GLU A 175 -10.96 -7.24 -12.86
N LEU A 176 -11.19 -6.99 -11.56
CA LEU A 176 -11.53 -8.01 -10.56
C LEU A 176 -13.01 -8.00 -10.17
N ASN A 177 -13.87 -7.45 -11.04
CA ASN A 177 -15.33 -7.38 -10.83
C ASN A 177 -15.72 -6.79 -9.46
N ASN A 178 -14.95 -5.81 -9.00
CA ASN A 178 -15.13 -5.09 -7.75
C ASN A 178 -15.10 -6.01 -6.51
N ASP A 179 -14.29 -7.08 -6.54
CA ASP A 179 -14.19 -8.07 -5.47
C ASP A 179 -12.84 -8.01 -4.74
N PRO A 180 -12.77 -7.38 -3.55
CA PRO A 180 -11.55 -7.35 -2.75
C PRO A 180 -11.00 -8.73 -2.37
N LYS A 181 -11.83 -9.79 -2.36
CA LYS A 181 -11.32 -11.14 -2.08
C LYS A 181 -10.47 -11.68 -3.23
N GLN A 182 -10.82 -11.34 -4.47
CA GLN A 182 -10.00 -11.70 -5.64
C GLN A 182 -8.66 -10.97 -5.58
N LEU A 183 -8.68 -9.67 -5.28
CA LEU A 183 -7.46 -8.87 -5.08
C LEU A 183 -6.54 -9.46 -4.00
N ILE A 184 -7.09 -9.85 -2.85
CA ILE A 184 -6.32 -10.49 -1.77
C ILE A 184 -5.73 -11.82 -2.24
N ASN A 185 -6.50 -12.65 -2.96
CA ASN A 185 -6.03 -13.94 -3.47
C ASN A 185 -4.93 -13.77 -4.53
N GLU A 186 -5.02 -12.77 -5.41
CA GLU A 186 -3.98 -12.43 -6.37
C GLU A 186 -2.70 -11.98 -5.67
N ALA A 187 -2.80 -11.06 -4.71
CA ALA A 187 -1.66 -10.60 -3.93
C ALA A 187 -0.93 -11.78 -3.25
N ILE A 188 -1.66 -12.76 -2.72
CA ILE A 188 -1.05 -13.97 -2.13
C ILE A 188 -0.41 -14.85 -3.20
N SER A 189 -1.12 -15.10 -4.31
CA SER A 189 -0.70 -16.03 -5.35
C SER A 189 0.53 -15.53 -6.11
N TYR A 190 0.67 -14.21 -6.27
CA TYR A 190 1.77 -13.57 -6.98
C TYR A 190 2.96 -13.19 -6.10
N TYR A 191 2.94 -13.48 -4.80
CA TYR A 191 4.02 -13.08 -3.89
C TYR A 191 5.42 -13.45 -4.41
N GLU A 192 5.65 -14.71 -4.79
CA GLU A 192 6.97 -15.16 -5.24
C GLU A 192 7.40 -14.51 -6.56
N SER A 193 6.49 -14.40 -7.54
CA SER A 193 6.79 -13.77 -8.84
C SER A 193 7.03 -12.27 -8.70
N ASN A 194 6.22 -11.60 -7.87
CA ASN A 194 6.34 -10.17 -7.63
C ASN A 194 7.62 -9.85 -6.86
N MET A 195 7.98 -10.64 -5.84
CA MET A 195 9.22 -10.42 -5.10
C MET A 195 10.47 -10.65 -5.96
N ALA A 196 10.44 -11.61 -6.89
CA ALA A 196 11.51 -11.81 -7.86
C ALA A 196 11.64 -10.59 -8.79
N ASP A 197 10.54 -10.15 -9.40
CA ASP A 197 10.51 -9.00 -10.32
C ASP A 197 10.94 -7.68 -9.63
N ILE A 198 10.47 -7.44 -8.40
CA ILE A 198 10.85 -6.28 -7.58
C ILE A 198 12.36 -6.33 -7.28
N THR A 199 12.90 -7.50 -6.95
CA THR A 199 14.34 -7.65 -6.64
C THR A 199 15.18 -7.37 -7.88
N ASP A 200 14.87 -8.02 -9.00
CA ASP A 200 15.61 -7.86 -10.26
C ASP A 200 15.55 -6.42 -10.78
N SER A 201 14.37 -5.80 -10.76
CA SER A 201 14.17 -4.42 -11.19
C SER A 201 14.92 -3.41 -10.30
N ASN A 202 14.92 -3.62 -8.98
CA ASN A 202 15.66 -2.78 -8.05
C ASN A 202 17.17 -2.93 -8.24
N GLU A 203 17.68 -4.14 -8.38
CA GLU A 203 19.09 -4.40 -8.62
C GLU A 203 19.57 -3.77 -9.92
N LEU A 204 18.79 -3.89 -11.00
CA LEU A 204 19.07 -3.25 -12.27
C LEU A 204 19.14 -1.73 -12.13
N LEU A 205 18.12 -1.11 -11.53
CA LEU A 205 18.06 0.35 -11.35
C LEU A 205 19.23 0.87 -10.51
N ILE A 206 19.48 0.24 -9.35
CA ILE A 206 20.57 0.63 -8.44
C ILE A 206 21.93 0.48 -9.14
N THR A 207 22.14 -0.60 -9.86
CA THR A 207 23.40 -0.85 -10.59
C THR A 207 23.62 0.21 -11.67
N LEU A 208 22.62 0.51 -12.48
CA LEU A 208 22.72 1.51 -13.56
C LEU A 208 23.04 2.90 -13.01
N LEU A 209 22.30 3.33 -11.98
CA LEU A 209 22.53 4.64 -11.37
C LEU A 209 23.89 4.71 -10.66
N THR A 210 24.31 3.63 -9.99
CA THR A 210 25.62 3.58 -9.31
C THR A 210 26.77 3.65 -10.31
N ASN A 211 26.66 2.96 -11.45
CA ASN A 211 27.70 2.99 -12.49
C ASN A 211 27.86 4.38 -13.13
N ILE A 212 26.77 5.14 -13.23
CA ILE A 212 26.77 6.46 -13.87
C ILE A 212 27.19 7.58 -12.89
N GLY A 213 26.70 7.53 -11.65
CA GLY A 213 26.83 8.65 -10.70
C GLY A 213 27.28 8.27 -9.29
N GLY A 214 27.64 7.01 -9.04
CA GLY A 214 28.05 6.52 -7.72
C GLY A 214 26.87 6.29 -6.76
N SER A 215 27.19 5.87 -5.53
CA SER A 215 26.21 5.43 -4.54
C SER A 215 25.27 6.52 -4.05
N GLN A 216 25.73 7.77 -4.00
CA GLN A 216 24.88 8.90 -3.62
C GLN A 216 23.83 9.20 -4.70
N TYR A 217 24.21 9.06 -5.97
CA TYR A 217 23.28 9.25 -7.09
C TYR A 217 22.26 8.11 -7.18
N SER A 218 22.68 6.86 -6.95
CA SER A 218 21.72 5.74 -6.90
C SER A 218 20.74 5.86 -5.74
N LEU A 219 21.19 6.29 -4.56
CA LEU A 219 20.27 6.58 -3.44
C LEU A 219 19.25 7.66 -3.82
N LEU A 220 19.69 8.77 -4.42
CA LEU A 220 18.78 9.85 -4.85
C LEU A 220 17.79 9.35 -5.90
N GLY A 221 18.26 8.64 -6.93
CA GLY A 221 17.40 8.11 -7.98
C GLY A 221 16.39 7.09 -7.45
N SER A 222 16.76 6.23 -6.49
CA SER A 222 15.82 5.33 -5.84
C SER A 222 14.71 6.08 -5.09
N LEU A 223 15.03 7.17 -4.39
CA LEU A 223 14.02 8.00 -3.70
C LEU A 223 13.10 8.71 -4.70
N VAL A 224 13.65 9.28 -5.77
CA VAL A 224 12.88 9.95 -6.83
C VAL A 224 11.94 8.97 -7.54
N THR A 225 12.41 7.77 -7.87
CA THR A 225 11.56 6.71 -8.44
C THR A 225 10.35 6.44 -7.54
N ARG A 226 10.56 6.27 -6.23
CA ARG A 226 9.46 6.02 -5.27
C ARG A 226 8.48 7.19 -5.18
N GLN A 227 8.98 8.43 -5.29
CA GLN A 227 8.14 9.61 -5.26
C GLN A 227 7.28 9.70 -6.53
N ILE A 228 7.85 9.46 -7.70
CA ILE A 228 7.12 9.48 -8.97
C ILE A 228 6.05 8.40 -8.96
N THR A 229 6.41 7.15 -8.64
CA THR A 229 5.44 6.05 -8.68
C THR A 229 4.36 6.17 -7.60
N GLY A 230 4.73 6.63 -6.39
CA GLY A 230 3.78 6.85 -5.30
C GLY A 230 2.81 8.01 -5.53
N ALA A 231 3.08 8.88 -6.51
CA ALA A 231 2.19 9.97 -6.90
C ALA A 231 1.15 9.54 -7.94
N LEU A 232 1.25 8.34 -8.51
CA LEU A 232 0.40 7.90 -9.60
C LEU A 232 -0.84 7.18 -9.10
N THR A 233 -1.96 7.41 -9.78
CA THR A 233 -3.17 6.60 -9.63
C THR A 233 -3.81 6.36 -10.98
N ARG A 234 -4.08 5.10 -11.31
CA ARG A 234 -4.84 4.74 -12.51
C ARG A 234 -6.28 4.43 -12.16
N THR A 235 -7.19 5.09 -12.87
CA THR A 235 -8.62 4.93 -12.70
C THR A 235 -9.27 4.42 -13.98
N TRP A 236 -10.47 3.89 -13.83
CA TRP A 236 -11.35 3.53 -14.94
C TRP A 236 -12.49 4.52 -15.10
N SER A 237 -12.74 4.96 -16.34
CA SER A 237 -13.94 5.73 -16.69
C SER A 237 -14.95 4.82 -17.35
N ASP A 238 -16.12 4.65 -16.72
CA ASP A 238 -17.24 3.92 -17.29
C ASP A 238 -17.86 4.69 -18.45
N LYS A 239 -17.95 6.03 -18.33
CA LYS A 239 -18.50 6.90 -19.38
C LYS A 239 -17.68 6.83 -20.67
N GLN A 240 -16.36 6.75 -20.55
CA GLN A 240 -15.44 6.76 -21.70
C GLN A 240 -14.93 5.37 -22.07
N ASN A 241 -15.24 4.35 -21.26
CA ASN A 241 -14.80 2.96 -21.42
C ASN A 241 -13.27 2.86 -21.64
N ARG A 242 -12.50 3.56 -20.81
CA ARG A 242 -11.04 3.60 -20.87
C ARG A 242 -10.43 3.96 -19.51
N SER A 243 -9.16 3.62 -19.33
CA SER A 243 -8.40 4.06 -18.16
C SER A 243 -7.81 5.46 -18.33
N ALA A 244 -7.53 6.11 -17.19
CA ALA A 244 -6.84 7.39 -17.09
C ALA A 244 -5.79 7.31 -15.98
N LEU A 245 -4.61 7.85 -16.22
CA LEU A 245 -3.51 7.90 -15.25
C LEU A 245 -3.35 9.34 -14.76
N TYR A 246 -3.39 9.54 -13.46
CA TYR A 246 -3.25 10.84 -12.82
C TYR A 246 -2.00 10.88 -11.95
N MET A 247 -1.37 12.04 -11.86
CA MET A 247 -0.19 12.26 -11.03
C MET A 247 -0.49 13.34 -9.99
N LYS A 248 -0.51 13.00 -8.71
CA LYS A 248 -0.58 14.01 -7.65
C LYS A 248 0.71 14.82 -7.64
N GLU A 249 0.61 16.11 -7.37
CA GLU A 249 1.76 16.97 -7.08
C GLU A 249 2.37 16.61 -5.71
N ILE A 250 2.19 17.46 -4.71
CA ILE A 250 2.59 17.28 -3.32
C ILE A 250 1.37 17.61 -2.45
N SER A 251 1.46 17.36 -1.14
CA SER A 251 0.36 17.64 -0.21
C SER A 251 0.25 19.14 0.17
N SER A 252 0.54 20.05 -0.76
CA SER A 252 0.45 21.51 -0.59
C SER A 252 -0.89 22.09 -1.03
N ASP A 253 -1.60 21.41 -1.92
CA ASP A 253 -2.87 21.81 -2.54
C ASP A 253 -3.60 20.57 -3.07
N GLY A 254 -4.84 20.74 -3.51
CA GLY A 254 -5.66 19.67 -4.09
C GLY A 254 -5.27 19.29 -5.52
N ASP A 255 -4.14 19.76 -6.04
CA ASP A 255 -3.88 19.79 -7.48
C ASP A 255 -3.38 18.43 -7.99
N VAL A 256 -3.88 18.05 -9.16
CA VAL A 256 -3.58 16.78 -9.80
C VAL A 256 -3.26 17.00 -11.27
N SER A 257 -2.26 16.28 -11.77
CA SER A 257 -1.77 16.33 -13.14
C SER A 257 -1.27 17.71 -13.56
N THR A 258 -0.57 18.42 -12.66
CA THR A 258 0.05 19.71 -12.95
C THR A 258 1.21 19.55 -13.93
N VAL A 259 1.21 20.36 -15.00
CA VAL A 259 2.14 20.21 -16.13
C VAL A 259 3.59 20.49 -15.70
N ASP A 260 3.78 21.42 -14.79
CA ASP A 260 5.08 21.78 -14.21
C ASP A 260 5.65 20.73 -13.26
N VAL A 261 4.85 19.73 -12.84
CA VAL A 261 5.32 18.51 -12.15
C VAL A 261 5.49 17.34 -13.12
N ILE A 262 4.59 17.19 -14.10
CA ILE A 262 4.71 16.16 -15.13
C ILE A 262 5.99 16.36 -15.96
N TYR A 263 6.31 17.60 -16.34
CA TYR A 263 7.49 17.92 -17.15
C TYR A 263 8.82 17.45 -16.52
N PRO A 264 9.18 17.83 -15.28
CA PRO A 264 10.40 17.33 -14.64
C PRO A 264 10.37 15.82 -14.34
N SER A 265 9.18 15.20 -14.29
CA SER A 265 9.02 13.74 -14.15
C SER A 265 9.12 12.99 -15.48
N SER A 266 8.98 13.68 -16.63
CA SER A 266 9.01 13.07 -17.96
C SER A 266 10.26 12.24 -18.27
N PRO A 267 11.50 12.56 -17.80
CA PRO A 267 12.66 11.71 -18.05
C PRO A 267 12.52 10.31 -17.45
N PHE A 268 11.85 10.16 -16.31
CA PHE A 268 11.57 8.86 -15.70
C PHE A 268 10.69 8.01 -16.62
N PHE A 269 9.57 8.59 -17.09
CA PHE A 269 8.65 7.88 -17.98
C PHE A 269 9.31 7.56 -19.32
N LEU A 270 9.99 8.52 -19.96
CA LEU A 270 10.67 8.30 -21.24
C LEU A 270 11.73 7.20 -21.18
N TRP A 271 12.33 7.00 -20.00
CA TRP A 271 13.37 5.99 -19.82
C TRP A 271 12.81 4.62 -19.44
N LEU A 272 11.82 4.57 -18.54
CA LEU A 272 11.29 3.32 -17.99
C LEU A 272 10.02 2.84 -18.69
N HIS A 273 9.05 3.74 -18.86
CA HIS A 273 7.68 3.45 -19.31
C HIS A 273 7.12 4.57 -20.20
N PRO A 274 7.56 4.70 -21.47
CA PRO A 274 7.14 5.80 -22.33
C PRO A 274 5.62 5.91 -22.52
N GLU A 275 4.93 4.76 -22.49
CA GLU A 275 3.47 4.67 -22.51
C GLU A 275 2.81 5.39 -21.33
N MET A 276 3.43 5.37 -20.15
CA MET A 276 2.90 6.09 -18.99
C MET A 276 2.97 7.60 -19.16
N LEU A 277 3.97 8.13 -19.90
CA LEU A 277 4.02 9.57 -20.22
C LEU A 277 2.79 9.98 -21.06
N ARG A 278 2.45 9.17 -22.07
CA ARG A 278 1.22 9.39 -22.84
C ARG A 278 0.01 9.37 -21.90
N ASP A 279 -0.07 8.37 -21.03
CA ASP A 279 -1.23 8.17 -20.16
C ASP A 279 -1.42 9.30 -19.14
N VAL A 280 -0.35 9.87 -18.56
CA VAL A 280 -0.45 11.04 -17.65
C VAL A 280 -0.81 12.33 -18.38
N LEU A 281 -0.50 12.44 -19.67
CA LEU A 281 -0.83 13.62 -20.48
C LEU A 281 -2.28 13.61 -20.98
N ILE A 282 -2.89 12.44 -21.14
CA ILE A 282 -4.24 12.29 -21.68
C ILE A 282 -5.29 13.08 -20.88
N PRO A 283 -5.36 13.02 -19.54
CA PRO A 283 -6.32 13.82 -18.78
C PRO A 283 -6.11 15.32 -18.96
N VAL A 284 -4.86 15.78 -18.96
CA VAL A 284 -4.53 17.20 -19.15
C VAL A 284 -5.00 17.71 -20.51
N LEU A 285 -4.71 16.96 -21.59
CA LEU A 285 -5.12 17.33 -22.94
C LEU A 285 -6.63 17.25 -23.13
N ALA A 286 -7.29 16.27 -22.50
CA ALA A 286 -8.74 16.17 -22.53
C ALA A 286 -9.42 17.31 -21.76
N TYR A 287 -8.81 17.79 -20.67
CA TYR A 287 -9.26 18.96 -19.94
C TYR A 287 -9.16 20.21 -20.82
N ALA A 288 -7.98 20.50 -21.36
CA ALA A 288 -7.74 21.66 -22.22
C ALA A 288 -8.57 21.68 -23.52
N ASN A 289 -9.00 20.53 -24.03
CA ASN A 289 -9.87 20.46 -25.22
C ASN A 289 -11.37 20.65 -24.90
N ASN A 290 -11.77 20.52 -23.64
CA ASN A 290 -13.15 20.75 -23.19
C ASN A 290 -13.35 22.12 -22.52
N GLU A 291 -12.30 22.93 -22.43
CA GLU A 291 -12.34 24.37 -22.14
C GLU A 291 -12.55 25.20 -23.42
#